data_AF-A0A6V8L866-F1
#
_entry.id   AF-A0A6V8L866-F1
#
_cell.length_a   1.000
_cell.length_b   1.000
_cell.length_c   1.000
_cell.angle_alpha   90.00
_cell.angle_beta   90.00
_cell.angle_gamma   90.00
#
_symmetry.space_group_name_H-M   'P 1'
#
loop_
_entity.id
_entity.type
_entity.pdbx_description
1 polymer ?
#
loop_
_entity_poly.entity_id
_entity_poly.type
_entity_poly.pdbx_seq_one_letter_code
_entity_poly.pdbx_strand_id
1 'polypeptide(L)'
;MAFLDELRDFCAKVQVAPEDDGGLLDVAAILGDPEPDTLVYCCGPAGLLDAVEWRCASWPSGALRVERFSAGDQTVDPARDRPFEVELRPLGSGPRCGGRSSLAVPPGTSASRTLWTTSSVTPAGST
;
A
#
# COMPACT_ATOMS: atom_id res chain seq x y z
N MET A 1 15.66 -15.39 -8.70
CA MET A 1 14.52 -14.54 -9.13
C MET A 1 13.42 -15.45 -9.67
N ALA A 2 12.14 -15.16 -9.38
CA ALA A 2 11.01 -15.94 -9.89
C ALA A 2 10.66 -15.53 -11.34
N PHE A 3 9.95 -16.41 -12.07
CA PHE A 3 9.39 -16.19 -13.41
C PHE A 3 10.39 -15.89 -14.55
N LEU A 4 11.68 -16.21 -14.36
CA LEU A 4 12.69 -15.93 -15.39
C LEU A 4 12.42 -16.68 -16.69
N ASP A 5 11.95 -17.91 -16.62
CA ASP A 5 11.75 -18.75 -17.81
C ASP A 5 10.60 -18.22 -18.67
N GLU A 6 9.51 -17.79 -18.05
CA GLU A 6 8.35 -17.19 -18.71
C GLU A 6 8.67 -15.81 -19.31
N LEU A 7 9.59 -15.06 -18.71
CA LEU A 7 10.00 -13.74 -19.19
C LEU A 7 11.00 -13.80 -20.36
N ARG A 8 11.61 -14.96 -20.65
CA ARG A 8 12.59 -15.12 -21.75
C ARG A 8 12.01 -14.71 -23.10
N ASP A 9 10.74 -14.99 -23.34
CA ASP A 9 10.05 -14.67 -24.59
C ASP A 9 9.89 -13.16 -24.81
N PHE A 10 10.09 -12.35 -23.76
CA PHE A 10 9.99 -10.88 -23.80
C PHE A 10 11.36 -10.19 -23.73
N CYS A 11 12.45 -10.88 -24.05
CA CYS A 11 13.84 -10.39 -23.87
C CYS A 11 14.14 -9.01 -24.47
N ALA A 12 13.44 -8.57 -25.51
CA ALA A 12 13.61 -7.22 -26.08
C ALA A 12 13.03 -6.10 -25.20
N LYS A 13 12.13 -6.42 -24.27
CA LYS A 13 11.41 -5.49 -23.37
C LYS A 13 11.76 -5.69 -21.90
N VAL A 14 12.44 -6.77 -21.56
CA VAL A 14 12.78 -7.15 -20.19
C VAL A 14 14.28 -7.17 -20.04
N GLN A 15 14.78 -6.42 -19.06
CA GLN A 15 16.17 -6.46 -18.63
C GLN A 15 16.22 -7.12 -17.26
N VAL A 16 17.10 -8.11 -17.12
CA VAL A 16 17.35 -8.80 -15.85
C VAL A 16 18.66 -8.27 -15.29
N ALA A 17 18.62 -7.73 -14.06
CA ALA A 17 19.77 -7.14 -13.39
C ALA A 17 19.95 -7.78 -12.00
N PRO A 18 20.64 -8.92 -11.91
CA PRO A 18 21.02 -9.53 -10.63
C PRO A 18 22.06 -8.67 -9.91
N GLU A 19 21.87 -8.43 -8.61
CA GLU A 19 22.80 -7.60 -7.82
C GLU A 19 24.17 -8.28 -7.64
N ASP A 20 24.21 -9.61 -7.57
CA ASP A 20 25.42 -10.41 -7.41
C ASP A 20 26.34 -10.37 -8.65
N ASP A 21 25.78 -10.10 -9.83
CA ASP A 21 26.55 -9.97 -11.07
C ASP A 21 26.86 -8.51 -11.42
N GLY A 22 25.88 -7.61 -11.21
CA GLY A 22 25.91 -6.23 -11.71
C GLY A 22 25.96 -5.14 -10.64
N GLY A 23 25.86 -5.49 -9.36
CA GLY A 23 25.73 -4.53 -8.26
C GLY A 23 24.35 -3.87 -8.21
N LEU A 24 24.27 -2.74 -7.49
CA LEU A 24 23.02 -2.00 -7.35
C LEU A 24 22.56 -1.39 -8.68
N LEU A 25 21.25 -1.47 -8.92
CA LEU A 25 20.62 -0.97 -10.14
C LEU A 25 20.81 0.55 -10.30
N ASP A 26 21.32 0.99 -11.44
CA ASP A 26 21.41 2.41 -11.79
C ASP A 26 20.04 2.96 -12.23
N VAL A 27 19.24 3.35 -11.23
CA VAL A 27 17.90 3.91 -11.41
C VAL A 27 17.93 5.19 -12.26
N ALA A 28 18.99 6.01 -12.14
CA ALA A 28 19.09 7.27 -12.86
C ALA A 28 19.28 7.05 -14.36
N ALA A 29 20.12 6.08 -14.74
CA ALA A 29 20.33 5.71 -16.13
C ALA A 29 19.08 5.08 -16.76
N ILE A 30 18.34 4.26 -16.01
CA ILE A 30 17.14 3.58 -16.51
C ILE A 30 15.98 4.54 -16.74
N LEU A 31 15.74 5.46 -15.79
CA LEU A 31 14.63 6.41 -15.89
C LEU A 31 14.91 7.50 -16.92
N GLY A 32 16.16 7.91 -17.10
CA GLY A 32 16.53 8.95 -18.07
C GLY A 32 15.86 10.30 -17.78
N ASP A 33 15.49 11.01 -18.84
CA ASP A 33 14.82 12.30 -18.75
C ASP A 33 13.29 12.17 -18.73
N PRO A 34 12.57 13.03 -17.98
CA PRO A 34 11.11 12.97 -17.93
C PRO A 34 10.47 13.24 -19.29
N GLU A 35 9.56 12.36 -19.71
CA GLU A 35 8.71 12.55 -20.89
C GLU A 35 7.25 12.78 -20.47
N PRO A 36 6.51 13.70 -21.12
CA PRO A 36 5.16 14.12 -20.69
C PRO A 36 4.12 12.99 -20.59
N ASP A 37 4.23 11.96 -21.43
CA ASP A 37 3.25 10.87 -21.56
C ASP A 37 3.77 9.52 -21.02
N THR A 38 4.92 9.52 -20.34
CA THR A 38 5.55 8.30 -19.85
C THR A 38 5.16 8.03 -18.39
N LEU A 39 4.65 6.83 -18.13
CA LEU A 39 4.30 6.36 -16.79
C LEU A 39 5.36 5.40 -16.27
N VAL A 40 5.72 5.56 -15.00
CA VAL A 40 6.65 4.68 -14.29
C VAL A 40 5.88 3.90 -13.23
N TYR A 41 5.99 2.58 -13.27
CA TYR A 41 5.45 1.67 -12.27
C TYR A 41 6.60 0.97 -11.57
N CYS A 42 6.64 1.02 -10.25
CA CYS A 42 7.70 0.37 -9.47
C CYS A 42 7.14 -0.34 -8.24
N CYS A 43 7.53 -1.60 -8.08
CA CYS A 43 7.29 -2.39 -6.87
C CYS A 43 8.61 -3.04 -6.46
N GLY A 44 8.89 -3.12 -5.17
CA GLY A 44 10.15 -3.70 -4.71
C GLY A 44 10.51 -3.35 -3.27
N PRO A 45 11.78 -3.58 -2.88
CA PRO A 45 12.27 -3.23 -1.56
C PRO A 45 12.28 -1.72 -1.35
N ALA A 46 12.20 -1.28 -0.08
CA ALA A 46 12.10 0.14 0.28
C ALA A 46 13.18 1.00 -0.38
N GLY A 47 14.45 0.57 -0.35
CA GLY A 47 15.55 1.34 -0.94
C GLY A 47 15.42 1.58 -2.45
N LEU A 48 14.85 0.63 -3.21
CA LEU A 48 14.58 0.82 -4.64
C LEU A 48 13.46 1.85 -4.84
N LEU A 49 12.39 1.73 -4.06
CA LEU A 49 11.24 2.63 -4.16
C LEU A 49 11.62 4.07 -3.80
N ASP A 50 12.40 4.25 -2.73
CA ASP A 50 12.88 5.57 -2.30
C ASP A 50 13.79 6.20 -3.37
N ALA A 51 14.67 5.40 -4.01
CA ALA A 51 15.52 5.88 -5.11
C ALA A 51 14.71 6.31 -6.35
N VAL A 52 13.69 5.53 -6.72
CA VAL A 52 12.79 5.85 -7.84
C VAL A 52 11.95 7.10 -7.53
N GLU A 53 11.37 7.20 -6.33
CA GLU A 53 10.64 8.39 -5.90
C GLU A 53 11.50 9.65 -5.93
N TRP A 54 12.74 9.56 -5.43
CA TRP A 54 13.67 10.68 -5.48
C TRP A 54 13.96 11.11 -6.93
N ARG A 55 14.25 10.15 -7.83
CA ARG A 55 14.58 10.46 -9.23
C ARG A 55 13.40 10.99 -10.03
N CYS A 56 12.19 10.54 -9.69
CA CYS A 56 10.94 10.97 -10.30
C CYS A 56 10.38 12.28 -9.72
N ALA A 57 11.04 12.91 -8.73
CA ALA A 57 10.55 14.16 -8.14
C ALA A 57 10.43 15.31 -9.15
N SER A 58 11.22 15.28 -10.24
CA SER A 58 11.15 16.24 -11.35
C SER A 58 10.16 15.87 -12.45
N TRP A 59 9.52 14.70 -12.37
CA TRP A 59 8.60 14.21 -13.40
C TRP A 59 7.21 14.86 -13.24
N PRO A 60 6.38 14.85 -14.30
CA PRO A 60 5.00 15.31 -14.21
C PRO A 60 4.22 14.63 -13.07
N SER A 61 3.31 15.39 -12.44
CA SER A 61 2.47 14.86 -11.38
C SER A 61 1.66 13.65 -11.87
N GLY A 62 1.69 12.55 -11.13
CA GLY A 62 1.00 11.31 -11.49
C GLY A 62 1.73 10.41 -12.49
N ALA A 63 2.96 10.76 -12.90
CA ALA A 63 3.78 9.90 -13.75
C ALA A 63 4.25 8.64 -13.00
N LEU A 64 4.62 8.75 -11.73
CA LEU A 64 5.08 7.64 -10.90
C LEU A 64 3.94 6.99 -10.11
N ARG A 65 3.89 5.65 -10.14
CA ARG A 65 3.05 4.79 -9.28
C ARG A 65 3.92 3.76 -8.58
N VAL A 66 3.82 3.71 -7.26
CA VAL A 66 4.58 2.78 -6.44
C VAL A 66 3.67 1.85 -5.65
N GLU A 67 4.12 0.62 -5.47
CA GLU A 67 3.49 -0.34 -4.58
C GLU A 67 4.50 -0.84 -3.54
N ARG A 68 4.12 -0.74 -2.26
CA ARG A 68 4.93 -1.16 -1.11
C ARG A 68 4.30 -2.40 -0.47
N PHE A 69 5.04 -3.51 -0.41
CA PHE A 69 4.58 -4.76 0.22
C PHE A 69 4.78 -4.79 1.73
N SER A 70 5.58 -3.88 2.25
CA SER A 70 5.74 -3.66 3.68
C SER A 70 5.25 -2.27 4.01
N ALA A 71 4.65 -2.11 5.20
CA ALA A 71 4.46 -0.77 5.74
C ALA A 71 5.84 -0.09 5.80
N GLY A 72 5.89 1.22 5.53
CA GLY A 72 7.08 2.01 5.86
C GLY A 72 7.39 1.90 7.36
N ASP A 73 8.54 2.42 7.79
CA ASP A 73 8.92 2.46 9.21
C ASP A 73 7.98 3.39 10.00
N GLN A 74 6.77 2.88 10.24
CA GLN A 74 5.78 3.46 11.12
C GLN A 74 5.91 2.69 12.42
N THR A 75 6.94 3.01 13.18
CA THR A 75 6.97 2.64 14.59
C THR A 75 5.82 3.41 15.24
N VAL A 76 4.74 2.71 15.58
CA VAL A 76 3.67 3.29 16.40
C VAL A 76 4.31 3.64 17.74
N ASP A 77 4.50 4.93 18.00
CA ASP A 77 4.90 5.40 19.31
C ASP A 77 3.85 4.92 20.33
N PRO A 78 4.19 4.01 21.27
CA PRO A 78 3.23 3.47 22.21
C PRO A 78 2.59 4.56 23.08
N ALA A 79 3.24 5.72 23.26
CA ALA A 79 2.68 6.86 23.98
C ALA A 79 1.58 7.60 23.19
N ARG A 80 1.53 7.41 21.87
CA ARG A 80 0.50 7.94 20.97
C ARG A 80 -0.63 6.95 20.71
N ASP A 81 -0.44 5.69 21.04
CA ASP A 81 -1.48 4.67 21.00
C ASP A 81 -2.44 4.85 22.19
N ARG A 82 -3.47 5.66 21.98
CA ARG A 82 -4.48 6.04 22.99
C ARG A 82 -5.86 5.63 22.52
N PRO A 83 -6.79 5.34 23.44
CA PRO A 83 -8.15 5.01 23.06
C PRO A 83 -8.80 6.19 22.33
N PHE A 84 -9.61 5.87 21.32
CA PHE A 84 -10.42 6.83 20.58
C PHE A 84 -11.78 6.23 20.23
N GLU A 85 -12.72 7.07 19.83
CA GLU A 85 -14.06 6.66 19.43
C GLU A 85 -14.24 6.84 17.92
N VAL A 86 -14.83 5.83 17.27
CA VAL A 86 -15.19 5.86 15.85
C VAL A 86 -16.70 5.92 15.74
N GLU A 87 -17.22 6.99 15.14
CA GLU A 87 -18.63 7.07 14.76
C GLU A 87 -18.85 6.43 13.39
N LEU A 88 -19.77 5.46 13.34
CA LEU A 88 -20.21 4.80 12.13
C LEU A 88 -21.48 5.45 11.61
N ARG A 89 -21.37 6.03 10.42
CA ARG A 89 -22.52 6.55 9.68
C ARG A 89 -23.00 5.48 8.67
N PRO A 90 -24.28 5.12 8.69
CA PRO A 90 -24.84 4.22 7.69
C PRO A 90 -24.68 4.81 6.28
N LEU A 91 -24.28 3.97 5.32
CA LEU A 91 -24.16 4.35 3.90
C LEU A 91 -25.51 4.44 3.17
N GLY A 92 -26.62 4.11 3.84
CA GLY A 92 -27.97 4.16 3.26
C GLY A 92 -29.07 4.35 4.30
N SER A 93 -30.26 4.69 3.82
CA SER A 93 -31.48 4.87 4.61
C SER A 93 -32.51 3.80 4.22
N GLY A 94 -32.35 2.59 4.75
CA GLY A 94 -33.31 1.50 4.58
C GLY A 94 -33.61 0.84 5.92
N PRO A 95 -34.69 0.05 6.04
CA PRO A 95 -35.09 -0.59 7.29
C PRO A 95 -34.05 -1.58 7.86
N ARG A 96 -33.05 -1.96 7.05
CA ARG A 96 -31.90 -2.80 7.45
C ARG A 96 -30.64 -2.00 7.82
N CYS A 97 -30.62 -0.69 7.56
CA CYS A 97 -29.52 0.17 7.99
C CYS A 97 -29.81 0.63 9.41
N GLY A 98 -29.02 0.14 10.37
CA GLY A 98 -29.08 0.59 11.76
C GLY A 98 -28.84 2.10 11.90
N GLY A 99 -29.12 2.65 13.08
CA GLY A 99 -28.80 4.05 13.38
C GLY A 99 -27.30 4.33 13.37
N ARG A 100 -26.92 5.60 13.59
CA ARG A 100 -25.52 5.92 13.93
C ARG A 100 -25.13 5.12 15.16
N SER A 101 -23.98 4.48 15.11
CA SER A 101 -23.38 3.77 16.24
C SER A 101 -21.97 4.30 16.47
N SER A 102 -21.51 4.21 17.71
CA SER A 102 -20.14 4.55 18.06
C SER A 102 -19.43 3.32 18.63
N LEU A 103 -18.14 3.22 18.34
CA LEU A 103 -17.27 2.13 18.79
C LEU A 103 -16.02 2.71 19.43
N ALA A 104 -15.78 2.33 20.68
CA ALA A 104 -14.51 2.61 21.34
C ALA A 104 -13.41 1.68 20.82
N VAL A 105 -12.33 2.24 20.31
CA VAL A 105 -11.12 1.52 19.92
C VAL A 105 -10.12 1.60 21.07
N PRO A 106 -9.80 0.49 21.76
CA PRO A 106 -8.80 0.49 22.82
C PRO A 106 -7.38 0.62 22.25
N PRO A 107 -6.41 1.07 23.06
CA PRO A 107 -5.01 1.05 22.65
C PRO A 107 -4.56 -0.39 22.32
N GLY A 108 -3.57 -0.53 21.45
CA GLY A 108 -3.03 -1.80 20.97
C GLY A 108 -3.90 -2.52 19.94
N THR A 109 -4.99 -1.89 19.49
CA THR A 109 -5.94 -2.46 18.52
C THR A 109 -6.20 -1.47 17.39
N SER A 110 -6.23 -1.96 16.14
CA SER A 110 -6.61 -1.12 15.00
C SER A 110 -8.14 -0.95 14.93
N ALA A 111 -8.61 0.19 14.44
CA ALA A 111 -10.04 0.40 14.17
C ALA A 111 -10.62 -0.69 13.26
N SER A 112 -9.87 -1.14 12.23
CA SER A 112 -10.28 -2.23 11.35
C SER A 112 -10.51 -3.54 12.10
N ARG A 113 -9.67 -3.87 13.09
CA ARG A 113 -9.84 -5.06 13.93
C ARG A 113 -11.05 -4.91 14.85
N THR A 114 -11.26 -3.75 15.47
CA THR A 114 -12.44 -3.48 16.32
C THR A 114 -13.75 -3.56 15.52
N LEU A 115 -13.77 -3.03 14.30
CA LEU A 115 -14.94 -3.10 13.42
C LEU A 115 -15.27 -4.54 13.01
N TRP A 116 -14.26 -5.32 12.69
CA TRP A 116 -14.43 -6.72 12.31
C TRP A 116 -15.02 -7.55 13.46
N THR A 117 -14.45 -7.43 14.66
CA THR A 117 -14.90 -8.22 15.83
C THR A 117 -16.32 -7.86 16.24
N THR A 118 -16.66 -6.57 16.28
CA THR A 118 -18.00 -6.10 16.62
C THR A 118 -19.05 -6.46 15.57
N SER A 119 -18.68 -6.51 14.29
CA SER A 119 -19.59 -6.94 13.21
C SER A 119 -19.81 -8.47 13.17
N SER A 120 -18.85 -9.25 13.65
CA SER A 120 -18.96 -10.72 13.71
C SER A 120 -19.80 -11.25 14.89
N VAL A 121 -20.17 -10.38 15.84
CA VAL A 121 -21.05 -10.71 16.98
C VAL A 121 -22.42 -10.10 16.74
N THR A 122 -23.19 -10.67 15.83
CA THR A 122 -24.65 -10.60 15.90
C THR A 122 -25.20 -11.95 15.45
N PRO A 123 -25.40 -12.92 16.35
CA PRO A 123 -26.30 -14.02 16.03
C PRO A 123 -27.70 -13.42 15.93
N ALA A 124 -28.28 -13.47 14.75
CA ALA A 124 -29.71 -13.22 14.57
C ALA A 124 -30.46 -14.33 15.34
N GLY A 125 -30.74 -14.09 16.61
CA GLY A 125 -31.69 -14.87 17.39
C GLY A 125 -33.10 -14.47 16.99
N SER A 126 -33.80 -15.36 16.27
CA SER A 126 -35.26 -15.30 16.13
C SER A 126 -35.88 -16.44 16.94
N THR A 127 -36.55 -16.08 18.04
CA THR A 127 -37.74 -16.78 18.54
C THR A 127 -38.96 -16.38 17.72
#